data_AF-A0A369YBX5-F1
#
_entry.id   AF-A0A369YBX5-F1
#
_cell.length_a   1.000
_cell.length_b   1.000
_cell.length_c   1.000
_cell.angle_alpha   90.00
_cell.angle_beta   90.00
_cell.angle_gamma   90.00
#
_symmetry.space_group_name_H-M   'P 1'
#
loop_
_entity.id
_entity.type
_entity.pdbx_description
1 polymer ?
#
loop_
_entity_poly.entity_id
_entity_poly.type
_entity_poly.pdbx_seq_one_letter_code
_entity_poly.pdbx_strand_id
1 'polypeptide(L)' 'MIIPWEELEESTLYNVLDSFILREGTDYGIQELSLEEKRARLLAQLKAEKVVIVWSELHESLDIKDKKSFLGTN' A
#
# COMPACT_ATOMS: atom_id res chain seq x y z
N MET A 1 -0.72 -14.14 0.12
CA MET A 1 -1.80 -14.14 1.15
C MET A 1 -2.21 -12.71 1.44
N ILE A 2 -3.50 -12.40 1.65
CA ILE A 2 -3.92 -11.06 2.11
C ILE A 2 -3.74 -10.99 3.63
N ILE A 3 -3.15 -9.91 4.11
CA ILE A 3 -2.96 -9.63 5.54
C ILE A 3 -3.81 -8.40 5.93
N PRO A 4 -4.60 -8.46 7.02
CA PRO A 4 -5.27 -7.30 7.56
C PRO A 4 -4.25 -6.25 8.01
N TRP A 5 -4.38 -5.02 7.50
CA TRP A 5 -3.46 -3.93 7.84
C TRP A 5 -3.49 -3.56 9.32
N GLU A 6 -4.59 -3.87 10.02
CA GLU A 6 -4.79 -3.65 11.45
C GLU A 6 -3.96 -4.60 12.33
N GLU A 7 -3.53 -5.74 11.78
CA GLU A 7 -2.67 -6.70 12.49
C GLU A 7 -1.18 -6.38 12.37
N LEU A 8 -0.81 -5.42 11.49
CA LEU A 8 0.57 -4.99 11.35
C LEU A 8 0.92 -3.97 12.43
N GLU A 9 2.16 -4.05 12.94
CA GLU A 9 2.70 -2.99 13.76
C GLU A 9 2.72 -1.68 12.96
N GLU A 10 2.41 -0.56 13.61
CA GLU A 10 2.34 0.75 12.98
C GLU A 10 3.61 1.09 12.18
N SER A 11 4.79 0.77 12.73
CA SER A 11 6.07 0.97 12.04
C SER A 11 6.18 0.15 10.74
N THR A 12 5.71 -1.10 10.77
CA THR A 12 5.72 -2.01 9.61
C THR A 12 4.74 -1.53 8.55
N LEU A 13 3.52 -1.18 8.97
CA LEU A 13 2.51 -0.60 8.09
C LEU A 13 3.08 0.63 7.37
N TYR A 14 3.66 1.58 8.11
CA TYR A 14 4.25 2.77 7.49
C TYR A 14 5.39 2.43 6.53
N ASN A 15 6.29 1.50 6.88
CA ASN A 15 7.36 1.08 5.98
C ASN A 15 6.84 0.48 4.66
N VAL A 16 5.76 -0.31 4.73
CA VAL A 16 5.12 -0.89 3.53
C VAL A 16 4.47 0.19 2.68
N LEU A 17 3.74 1.13 3.30
CA LEU A 17 3.13 2.27 2.62
C LEU A 17 4.20 3.12 1.91
N ASP A 18 5.28 3.46 2.60
CA ASP A 18 6.40 4.21 2.05
C ASP A 18 7.06 3.48 0.89
N SER A 19 7.37 2.20 1.07
CA SER A 19 8.00 1.37 0.03
C SER A 19 7.12 1.31 -1.22
N PHE A 20 5.80 1.24 -1.07
CA PHE A 20 4.87 1.27 -2.19
C PHE A 20 4.85 2.63 -2.89
N ILE A 21 4.75 3.72 -2.13
CA ILE A 21 4.74 5.10 -2.66
C ILE A 21 6.04 5.42 -3.42
N LEU A 22 7.19 4.98 -2.89
CA LEU A 22 8.50 5.18 -3.51
C LEU A 22 8.65 4.36 -4.80
N ARG A 23 8.02 3.19 -4.91
CA ARG A 23 8.04 2.33 -6.12
C ARG A 23 7.08 2.83 -7.21
N GLU A 24 5.89 3.28 -6.82
CA GLU A 24 4.89 3.87 -7.72
C GLU A 24 5.25 5.32 -8.13
N GLY A 25 6.39 5.84 -7.62
CA GLY A 25 6.89 7.19 -7.84
C GLY A 25 7.25 7.48 -9.30
N THR A 26 6.24 7.68 -10.14
CA THR A 26 6.35 8.29 -11.47
C THR A 26 5.74 9.68 -11.45
N ASP A 27 6.26 10.62 -10.64
CA ASP A 27 6.05 12.04 -10.93
C ASP A 27 7.01 12.90 -10.11
N TYR A 28 8.27 13.03 -10.53
CA TYR A 28 9.11 14.14 -10.04
C TYR A 28 8.61 15.45 -10.68
N GLY A 29 7.49 15.97 -10.19
CA GLY A 29 6.78 17.13 -10.71
C GLY A 29 6.58 18.21 -9.65
N ILE A 30 6.52 19.47 -10.07
CA ILE A 30 6.60 20.69 -9.23
C ILE A 30 5.38 20.87 -8.27
N GLN A 31 4.45 19.92 -8.25
CA GLN A 31 3.28 19.83 -7.35
C GLN A 31 3.07 18.40 -6.83
N GLU A 32 4.08 17.80 -6.21
CA GLU A 32 3.91 16.52 -5.53
C GLU A 32 3.23 16.70 -4.16
N LEU A 33 2.15 15.93 -3.92
CA LEU A 33 1.66 15.63 -2.57
C LEU A 33 2.84 15.17 -1.72
N SER A 34 2.93 15.63 -0.48
CA SER A 34 3.99 15.17 0.41
C SER A 34 3.89 13.66 0.62
N LEU A 35 5.01 13.03 1.00
CA LEU A 35 5.03 11.61 1.36
C LEU A 35 3.97 11.28 2.42
N GLU A 36 3.76 12.18 3.38
CA GLU A 36 2.74 12.07 4.42
C GLU A 36 1.32 12.12 3.84
N GLU A 37 1.05 13.01 2.88
CA GLU A 37 -0.24 13.08 2.21
C GLU A 37 -0.52 11.82 1.36
N LYS A 38 0.48 11.34 0.63
CA LYS A 38 0.39 10.08 -0.14
C LYS A 38 0.10 8.90 0.79
N ARG A 39 0.78 8.85 1.94
CA ARG A 39 0.57 7.85 2.99
C ARG A 39 -0.83 7.93 3.59
N ALA A 40 -1.31 9.12 3.95
CA ALA A 40 -2.65 9.31 4.49
C ALA A 40 -3.73 8.86 3.49
N ARG A 41 -3.54 9.18 2.20
CA ARG A 41 -4.43 8.72 1.12
C ARG A 41 -4.42 7.21 0.97
N LEU A 42 -3.24 6.58 1.03
CA LEU A 42 -3.12 5.12 0.91
C LEU A 42 -3.73 4.40 2.12
N LEU A 43 -3.54 4.95 3.33
CA LEU A 43 -4.21 4.47 4.54
C LEU A 43 -5.74 4.59 4.44
N ALA A 44 -6.26 5.70 3.90
CA ALA A 44 -7.70 5.85 3.66
C ALA A 44 -8.22 4.80 2.67
N GLN A 45 -7.42 4.41 1.67
CA GLN A 45 -7.79 3.35 0.72
C GLN A 45 -7.78 1.96 1.37
N LEU A 46 -6.84 1.68 2.28
CA LEU A 46 -6.83 0.46 3.08
C LEU A 46 -8.08 0.37 3.96
N LYS A 47 -8.43 1.46 4.66
CA LYS A 47 -9.66 1.55 5.47
C LYS A 47 -10.93 1.38 4.65
N ALA A 48 -10.93 1.85 3.40
CA ALA A 48 -12.05 1.70 2.48
C ALA A 48 -12.04 0.33 1.74
N GLU A 49 -11.14 -0.58 2.11
CA GLU A 49 -10.94 -1.89 1.47
C GLU A 49 -10.75 -1.82 -0.06
N LYS A 50 -10.23 -0.70 -0.57
CA LYS A 50 -9.93 -0.54 -2.00
C LYS A 50 -8.62 -1.22 -2.36
N VAL A 51 -7.65 -1.14 -1.46
CA VAL A 51 -6.36 -1.82 -1.57
C VAL A 51 -6.19 -2.78 -0.39
N VAL A 52 -5.35 -3.78 -0.57
CA VAL A 52 -5.04 -4.81 0.43
C VAL A 52 -3.53 -4.98 0.52
N ILE A 53 -3.06 -5.34 1.72
CA ILE A 53 -1.66 -5.73 1.92
C ILE A 53 -1.56 -7.22 1.62
N VAL A 54 -0.57 -7.59 0.82
CA VAL A 54 -0.32 -8.97 0.44
C VAL A 54 1.08 -9.39 0.89
N TRP A 55 1.14 -10.54 1.55
CA TRP A 55 2.38 -11.25 1.81
C TRP A 55 2.69 -12.19 0.66
N SER A 56 3.89 -12.04 0.11
CA SER A 56 4.48 -12.94 -0.87
C SER A 56 5.41 -13.91 -0.17
N GLU A 57 5.00 -15.17 -0.03
CA GLU A 57 5.86 -16.22 0.54
C GLU A 57 7.10 -16.49 -0.32
N LEU A 58 6.98 -16.32 -1.65
CA LEU A 58 8.08 -16.55 -2.58
C LEU A 58 9.22 -15.54 -2.43
N HIS A 59 8.88 -14.29 -2.11
CA HIS A 59 9.83 -13.18 -2.00
C HIS A 59 9.97 -12.66 -0.57
N GLU A 60 9.38 -13.37 0.40
CA GLU A 60 9.33 -13.01 1.83
C GLU A 60 9.13 -11.50 2.06
N SER A 61 8.15 -10.93 1.37
CA SER A 61 7.94 -9.48 1.33
C SER A 61 6.46 -9.10 1.33
N LEU A 62 6.21 -7.91 1.87
CA LEU A 62 4.92 -7.25 1.88
C LEU A 62 4.80 -6.31 0.67
N ASP A 63 3.64 -6.32 0.03
CA ASP A 63 3.30 -5.43 -1.07
C ASP A 63 1.85 -4.96 -0.92
N ILE A 64 1.46 -3.91 -1.66
CA ILE A 64 0.08 -3.39 -1.65
C ILE A 64 -0.49 -3.58 -3.04
N LYS A 65 -1.71 -4.15 -3.11
CA LYS A 65 -2.41 -4.39 -4.37
C LYS A 65 -3.83 -3.83 -4.31
N ASP A 66 -4.34 -3.38 -5.45
CA ASP A 66 -5.76 -3.10 -5.61
C ASP A 66 -6.57 -4.38 -5.37
N LYS A 67 -7.58 -4.30 -4.49
CA LYS A 67 -8.36 -5.46 -4.05
C LYS A 67 -9.09 -6.11 -5.21
N LYS A 68 -9.67 -5.32 -6.12
CA LYS A 68 -10.44 -5.83 -7.26
C LYS A 68 -9.54 -6.54 -8.26
N SER A 69 -8.41 -5.92 -8.58
CA SER A 69 -7.41 -6.45 -9.49
C SER A 69 -6.80 -7.74 -8.95
N PHE A 70 -6.51 -7.81 -7.65
CA PHE A 70 -5.96 -8.99 -7.00
C PHE A 70 -6.96 -10.15 -6.90
N LEU A 71 -8.23 -9.87 -6.61
CA LEU A 71 -9.29 -10.90 -6.51
C LEU A 71 -9.88 -11.31 -7.86
N GLY A 72 -9.49 -10.67 -8.96
CA GLY A 72 -9.96 -10.99 -10.31
C GLY A 72 -11.45 -10.67 -10.55
N THR A 73 -12.06 -9.83 -9.72
CA THR A 73 -13.45 -9.41 -9.87
C THR A 73 -13.50 -8.13 -10.71
N ASN A 74 -13.71 -8.28 -12.02
CA ASN A 74 -13.91 -7.19 -12.98
C ASN A 74 -15.37 -6.75 -13.05
#